data_AF-A0A3D2CCJ5-F1
#
_entry.id   AF-A0A3D2CCJ5-F1
#
_cell.length_a   1.000
_cell.length_b   1.000
_cell.length_c   1.000
_cell.angle_alpha   90.00
_cell.angle_beta   90.00
_cell.angle_gamma   90.00
#
_symmetry.space_group_name_H-M   'P 1'
#
loop_
_entity.id
_entity.type
_entity.pdbx_description
1 polymer ?
#
loop_
_entity_poly.entity_id
_entity_poly.type
_entity_poly.pdbx_seq_one_letter_code
_entity_poly.pdbx_strand_id
1 'polypeptide(L)'
;MFTSGAFRSTLLVAITLLCVPTQISAADDDEFMKLDIDGDGRSNDNATDPSLWTWPRSTRLDQAEQTLSIQWPGQAEEESLPFDDIIRFERCRVYESFPDELFALLADGRRILISRGADVSTHTVLLTATTGLPA
;
A
#
# COMPACT_ATOMS: atom_id res chain seq x y z
N MET A 1 7.92 79.96 2.24
CA MET A 1 9.11 79.66 3.06
C MET A 1 8.83 78.34 3.80
N PHE A 2 9.64 77.32 3.48
CA PHE A 2 9.81 76.00 4.12
C PHE A 2 8.60 75.18 4.61
N THR A 3 8.25 74.15 3.85
CA THR A 3 7.50 72.97 4.33
C THR A 3 8.43 72.01 5.06
N SER A 4 8.35 72.00 6.39
CA SER A 4 8.75 70.90 7.29
C SER A 4 7.56 69.93 7.38
N GLY A 5 7.65 68.61 7.52
CA GLY A 5 8.70 67.69 7.89
C GLY A 5 8.00 66.32 8.03
N ALA A 6 8.68 65.26 7.65
CA ALA A 6 8.17 63.89 7.59
C ALA A 6 7.60 63.39 8.93
N PHE A 7 6.64 62.46 8.90
CA PHE A 7 6.75 61.21 9.66
C PHE A 7 5.83 60.14 9.07
N ARG A 8 6.46 59.05 8.63
CA ARG A 8 5.83 57.80 8.21
C ARG A 8 5.12 57.19 9.43
N SER A 9 3.86 56.78 9.28
CA SER A 9 3.22 55.90 10.25
C SER A 9 2.59 54.72 9.52
N THR A 10 3.14 53.56 9.86
CA THR A 10 3.03 52.25 9.26
C THR A 10 1.62 51.68 9.41
N LEU A 11 1.05 51.18 8.31
CA LEU A 11 -0.17 50.39 8.25
C LEU A 11 0.07 49.04 8.93
N LEU A 12 -0.54 48.82 10.10
CA LEU A 12 -0.60 47.52 10.77
C LEU A 12 -1.71 46.68 10.11
N VAL A 13 -1.33 45.74 9.26
CA VAL A 13 -2.22 44.68 8.77
C VAL A 13 -2.12 43.50 9.73
N ALA A 14 -3.14 43.33 10.56
CA ALA A 14 -3.29 42.14 11.41
C ALA A 14 -3.79 40.97 10.55
N ILE A 15 -2.92 40.00 10.28
CA ILE A 15 -3.28 38.73 9.65
C ILE A 15 -3.78 37.80 10.75
N THR A 16 -5.10 37.66 10.87
CA THR A 16 -5.73 36.60 11.67
C THR A 16 -5.54 35.27 10.97
N LEU A 17 -4.56 34.47 11.41
CA LEU A 17 -4.51 33.03 11.11
C LEU A 17 -5.70 32.37 11.80
N LEU A 18 -6.69 31.93 11.03
CA LEU A 18 -7.65 30.92 11.47
C LEU A 18 -6.89 29.59 11.56
N CYS A 19 -6.33 29.31 12.75
CA CYS A 19 -5.92 27.95 13.12
C CYS A 19 -7.19 27.10 13.23
N VAL A 20 -7.58 26.46 12.13
CA VAL A 20 -8.43 25.28 12.19
C VAL A 20 -7.60 24.21 12.90
N PRO A 21 -8.08 23.57 13.98
CA PRO A 21 -7.40 22.41 14.50
C PRO A 21 -7.42 21.34 13.42
N THR A 22 -6.27 21.12 12.77
CA THR A 22 -6.02 19.87 12.06
C THR A 22 -6.25 18.79 13.10
N GLN A 23 -7.32 18.00 12.96
CA GLN A 23 -7.49 16.82 13.77
C GLN A 23 -6.24 15.99 13.55
N ILE A 24 -5.39 15.92 14.57
CA ILE A 24 -4.38 14.89 14.67
C ILE A 24 -5.25 13.63 14.71
N SER A 25 -5.38 12.93 13.58
CA SER A 25 -5.85 11.56 13.59
C SER A 25 -4.89 10.88 14.55
N ALA A 26 -5.37 10.52 15.73
CA ALA A 26 -4.70 9.50 16.50
C ALA A 26 -4.54 8.34 15.50
N ALA A 27 -3.31 7.99 15.16
CA ALA A 27 -3.08 6.68 14.61
C ALA A 27 -3.65 5.72 15.66
N ASP A 28 -4.69 4.98 15.31
CA ASP A 28 -5.26 3.97 16.19
C ASP A 28 -4.17 2.91 16.39
N ASP A 29 -3.39 3.06 17.46
CA ASP A 29 -2.36 2.09 17.86
C ASP A 29 -2.97 0.69 18.09
N ASP A 30 -4.31 0.62 18.22
CA ASP A 30 -5.11 -0.60 18.31
C ASP A 30 -5.21 -1.38 16.98
N GLU A 31 -5.03 -0.74 15.81
CA GLU A 31 -4.99 -1.47 14.52
C GLU A 31 -3.72 -2.32 14.40
N PHE A 32 -2.59 -1.83 14.94
CA PHE A 32 -1.34 -2.56 14.88
C PHE A 32 -1.36 -3.82 15.76
N MET A 33 -2.12 -3.82 16.84
CA MET A 33 -2.32 -5.00 17.71
C MET A 33 -3.39 -5.97 17.18
N LYS A 34 -4.13 -5.59 16.14
CA LYS A 34 -5.04 -6.48 15.38
C LYS A 34 -4.36 -7.14 14.19
N LEU A 35 -3.13 -6.75 13.85
CA LEU A 35 -2.29 -7.54 12.94
C LEU A 35 -2.10 -8.91 13.60
N ASP A 36 -2.69 -9.91 12.95
CA ASP A 36 -2.55 -11.31 13.31
C ASP A 36 -1.09 -11.63 13.64
N ILE A 37 -0.84 -12.25 14.79
CA ILE A 37 0.52 -12.48 15.30
C ILE A 37 1.30 -13.46 14.41
N ASP A 38 0.60 -14.22 13.55
CA ASP A 38 1.20 -15.04 12.51
C ASP A 38 1.33 -14.34 11.15
N GLY A 39 0.81 -13.11 11.05
CA GLY A 39 0.85 -12.25 9.88
C GLY A 39 0.03 -12.74 8.68
N ASP A 40 -0.87 -13.71 8.86
CA ASP A 40 -1.66 -14.30 7.77
C ASP A 40 -2.88 -13.44 7.37
N GLY A 41 -3.22 -12.45 8.19
CA GLY A 41 -4.30 -11.48 7.93
C GLY A 41 -5.71 -12.05 8.09
N ARG A 42 -5.87 -13.20 8.75
CA ARG A 42 -7.17 -13.85 8.95
C ARG A 42 -7.75 -13.53 10.32
N SER A 43 -8.25 -12.30 10.50
CA SER A 43 -9.28 -12.12 11.53
C SER A 43 -10.51 -12.95 11.14
N ASN A 44 -10.81 -13.97 11.93
CA ASN A 44 -11.89 -14.92 11.74
C ASN A 44 -13.29 -14.27 11.72
N ASP A 45 -13.41 -13.04 12.23
CA ASP A 45 -14.72 -12.40 12.45
C ASP A 45 -15.04 -11.24 11.48
N ASN A 46 -14.07 -10.72 10.70
CA ASN A 46 -14.25 -9.50 9.89
C ASN A 46 -13.90 -9.65 8.40
N ALA A 47 -14.08 -10.84 7.84
CA ALA A 47 -13.81 -11.07 6.40
C ALA A 47 -14.59 -10.09 5.49
N THR A 48 -15.71 -9.52 5.93
CA THR A 48 -16.56 -8.63 5.11
C THR A 48 -16.12 -7.17 5.04
N ASP A 49 -15.14 -6.74 5.85
CA ASP A 49 -14.70 -5.33 5.89
C ASP A 49 -13.41 -5.12 5.06
N PRO A 50 -13.47 -4.40 3.91
CA PRO A 50 -12.33 -4.20 3.03
C PRO A 50 -11.17 -3.42 3.65
N SER A 51 -11.40 -2.53 4.63
CA SER A 51 -10.31 -1.77 5.26
C SER A 51 -9.40 -2.63 6.14
N LEU A 52 -9.83 -3.84 6.48
CA LEU A 52 -9.07 -4.79 7.31
C LEU A 52 -8.33 -5.83 6.48
N TRP A 53 -8.42 -5.79 5.15
CA TRP A 53 -7.73 -6.75 4.29
C TRP A 53 -6.28 -6.34 4.09
N THR A 54 -5.39 -6.98 4.84
CA THR A 54 -3.95 -6.82 4.63
C THR A 54 -3.46 -7.64 3.43
N TRP A 55 -4.02 -8.84 3.22
CA TRP A 55 -3.53 -9.80 2.22
C TRP A 55 -4.66 -10.47 1.43
N PRO A 56 -4.41 -10.81 0.14
CA PRO A 56 -5.34 -11.63 -0.63
C PRO A 56 -5.39 -13.07 -0.08
N ARG A 57 -6.53 -13.73 -0.23
CA ARG A 57 -6.68 -15.17 0.08
C ARG A 57 -5.90 -16.04 -0.89
N SER A 58 -5.89 -15.65 -2.16
CA SER A 58 -5.13 -16.32 -3.20
C SER A 58 -4.86 -15.38 -4.35
N THR A 59 -3.74 -15.60 -5.02
CA THR A 59 -3.38 -14.93 -6.27
C THR A 59 -3.02 -15.97 -7.31
N ARG A 60 -3.42 -15.74 -8.57
CA ARG A 60 -3.07 -16.60 -9.69
C ARG A 60 -2.57 -15.74 -10.84
N LEU A 61 -1.44 -16.15 -11.42
CA LEU A 61 -0.89 -15.54 -12.62
C LEU A 61 -1.30 -16.40 -13.81
N ASP A 62 -2.06 -15.82 -14.74
CA ASP A 62 -2.35 -16.44 -16.02
C ASP A 62 -1.41 -15.86 -17.09
N GLN A 63 -0.48 -16.68 -17.55
CA GLN A 63 0.47 -16.30 -18.58
C GLN A 63 -0.18 -16.18 -19.96
N ALA A 64 -1.18 -17.00 -20.27
CA ALA A 64 -1.80 -17.04 -21.58
C ALA A 64 -2.66 -15.78 -21.80
N GLU A 65 -3.39 -15.38 -20.76
CA GLU A 65 -4.22 -14.18 -20.78
C GLU A 65 -3.48 -12.91 -20.34
N GLN A 66 -2.27 -13.06 -19.78
CA GLN A 66 -1.47 -11.97 -19.20
C GLN A 66 -2.23 -11.21 -18.11
N THR A 67 -2.86 -11.97 -17.19
CA THR A 67 -3.67 -11.43 -16.09
C THR A 67 -3.23 -11.95 -14.73
N LEU A 68 -3.32 -11.09 -13.73
CA LEU A 68 -3.18 -11.39 -12.32
C LEU A 68 -4.59 -11.42 -11.71
N SER A 69 -5.01 -12.62 -11.35
CA SER A 69 -6.23 -12.90 -10.59
C SER A 69 -5.96 -12.75 -9.10
N ILE A 70 -6.80 -12.01 -8.39
CA ILE A 70 -6.71 -11.76 -6.96
C ILE A 70 -8.05 -12.09 -6.30
N GLN A 71 -8.03 -13.00 -5.34
CA GLN A 71 -9.18 -13.27 -4.49
C GLN A 71 -8.96 -12.61 -3.14
N TRP A 72 -9.70 -11.53 -2.87
CA TRP A 72 -9.68 -10.89 -1.55
C TRP A 72 -10.54 -11.66 -0.53
N PRO A 73 -10.23 -11.54 0.78
CA PRO A 73 -11.17 -11.97 1.81
C PRO A 73 -12.52 -11.28 1.61
N GLY A 74 -13.64 -11.95 1.88
CA GLY A 74 -14.98 -11.33 1.82
C GLY A 74 -15.54 -10.95 0.46
N GLN A 75 -14.73 -10.84 -0.59
CA GLN A 75 -15.23 -10.71 -1.95
C GLN A 75 -15.66 -12.07 -2.50
N ALA A 76 -16.81 -12.10 -3.15
CA ALA A 76 -17.30 -13.27 -3.85
C ALA A 76 -16.71 -13.39 -5.27
N GLU A 77 -16.35 -12.25 -5.87
CA GLU A 77 -15.78 -12.16 -7.20
C GLU A 77 -14.25 -12.03 -7.12
N GLU A 78 -13.58 -12.51 -8.16
CA GLU A 78 -12.14 -12.42 -8.34
C GLU A 78 -11.80 -11.11 -9.06
N GLU A 79 -10.90 -10.31 -8.51
CA GLU A 79 -10.35 -9.14 -9.18
C GLU A 79 -9.33 -9.61 -10.22
N SER A 80 -9.49 -9.18 -11.48
CA SER A 80 -8.55 -9.51 -12.56
C SER A 80 -7.84 -8.24 -13.04
N LEU A 81 -6.50 -8.27 -13.00
CA LEU A 81 -5.64 -7.16 -13.37
C LEU A 81 -4.75 -7.55 -14.55
N PRO A 82 -4.63 -6.72 -15.60
CA PRO A 82 -3.68 -6.99 -16.67
C PRO A 82 -2.24 -6.85 -16.17
N PHE A 83 -1.31 -7.62 -16.76
CA PHE A 83 0.12 -7.50 -16.42
C PHE A 83 0.71 -6.12 -16.74
N ASP A 84 0.11 -5.35 -17.66
CA ASP A 84 0.53 -3.98 -17.97
C ASP A 84 0.37 -3.02 -16.78
N ASP A 85 -0.53 -3.34 -15.84
CA ASP A 85 -0.68 -2.59 -14.60
C ASP A 85 0.39 -2.96 -13.55
N ILE A 86 1.20 -3.99 -13.79
CA ILE A 86 2.27 -4.41 -12.89
C ILE A 86 3.57 -3.71 -13.27
N ILE A 87 4.05 -2.82 -12.39
CA ILE A 87 5.32 -2.12 -12.59
C ILE A 87 6.50 -3.10 -12.44
N ARG A 88 6.47 -3.93 -11.40
CA ARG A 88 7.53 -4.89 -11.09
C ARG A 88 7.08 -5.92 -10.06
N PHE A 89 7.84 -7.01 -9.97
CA PHE A 89 7.78 -7.93 -8.85
C PHE A 89 8.90 -7.62 -7.86
N GLU A 90 8.63 -7.83 -6.58
CA GLU A 90 9.58 -7.57 -5.48
C GLU A 90 9.66 -8.78 -4.57
N ARG A 91 10.79 -9.48 -4.57
CA ARG A 91 11.13 -10.41 -3.50
C ARG A 91 11.64 -9.66 -2.28
N CYS A 92 11.06 -9.94 -1.12
CA CYS A 92 11.42 -9.33 0.16
C CYS A 92 11.61 -10.37 1.24
N ARG A 93 12.60 -10.14 2.11
CA ARG A 93 12.76 -10.83 3.38
C ARG A 93 13.14 -9.80 4.43
N VAL A 94 12.26 -9.54 5.38
CA VAL A 94 12.48 -8.48 6.40
C VAL A 94 13.59 -8.90 7.36
N TYR A 95 13.56 -10.15 7.85
CA TYR A 95 14.58 -10.72 8.71
C TYR A 95 14.78 -12.21 8.39
N GLU A 96 15.92 -12.78 8.80
CA GLU A 96 16.26 -14.18 8.53
C GLU A 96 15.22 -15.19 9.08
N SER A 97 14.54 -14.84 10.17
CA SER A 97 13.51 -15.66 10.82
C SER A 97 12.13 -15.56 10.18
N PHE A 98 11.91 -14.63 9.25
CA PHE A 98 10.62 -14.44 8.57
C PHE A 98 10.65 -15.14 7.20
N PRO A 99 9.49 -15.61 6.72
CA PRO A 99 9.42 -16.23 5.40
C PRO A 99 9.83 -15.23 4.32
N ASP A 100 10.38 -15.74 3.21
CA ASP A 100 10.47 -14.96 1.99
C ASP A 100 9.06 -14.57 1.54
N GLU A 101 8.94 -13.39 0.95
CA GLU A 101 7.70 -12.89 0.38
C GLU A 101 7.95 -12.37 -1.02
N LEU A 102 6.95 -12.52 -1.88
CA LEU A 102 6.96 -12.02 -3.24
C LEU A 102 5.75 -11.14 -3.44
N PHE A 103 5.98 -9.92 -3.91
CA PHE A 103 4.93 -8.94 -4.15
C PHE A 103 4.88 -8.52 -5.61
N ALA A 104 3.69 -8.16 -6.10
CA ALA A 104 3.51 -7.37 -7.31
C ALA A 104 3.25 -5.91 -6.92
N LEU A 105 4.03 -4.99 -7.46
CA LEU A 105 3.81 -3.55 -7.33
C LEU A 105 3.01 -3.06 -8.53
N LEU A 106 1.84 -2.51 -8.26
CA LEU A 106 0.90 -2.03 -9.28
C LEU A 106 1.12 -0.55 -9.61
N ALA A 107 0.64 -0.13 -10.78
CA ALA A 107 0.71 1.25 -11.27
C ALA A 107 -0.05 2.26 -10.39
N ASP A 108 -1.09 1.80 -9.71
CA ASP A 108 -1.87 2.58 -8.75
C ASP A 108 -1.20 2.71 -7.37
N GLY A 109 -0.03 2.09 -7.19
CA GLY A 109 0.74 2.09 -5.94
C GLY A 109 0.37 0.98 -4.95
N ARG A 110 -0.63 0.13 -5.26
CA ARG A 110 -0.94 -1.05 -4.44
C ARG A 110 0.18 -2.08 -4.52
N ARG A 111 0.36 -2.82 -3.43
CA ARG A 111 1.33 -3.90 -3.31
C ARG A 111 0.61 -5.19 -2.94
N ILE A 112 0.61 -6.15 -3.86
CA ILE A 112 -0.17 -7.39 -3.74
C ILE A 112 0.76 -8.54 -3.41
N LEU A 113 0.47 -9.30 -2.35
CA LEU A 113 1.21 -10.52 -2.01
C LEU A 113 0.90 -11.62 -3.02
N ILE A 114 1.92 -12.14 -3.69
CA ILE A 114 1.84 -13.21 -4.69
C ILE A 114 2.18 -14.57 -4.09
N SER A 115 3.23 -14.61 -3.27
CA SER A 115 3.70 -15.86 -2.65
C SER A 115 4.43 -15.55 -1.35
N ARG A 116 4.38 -16.49 -0.40
CA ARG A 116 5.07 -16.43 0.89
C ARG A 116 5.66 -17.78 1.24
N GLY A 117 6.87 -17.79 1.79
CA GLY A 117 7.55 -18.98 2.29
C GLY A 117 8.36 -19.71 1.22
N ALA A 118 8.33 -21.04 1.28
CA ALA A 118 9.21 -21.92 0.50
C ALA A 118 9.05 -21.75 -1.03
N ASP A 119 7.85 -21.40 -1.49
CA ASP A 119 7.53 -21.35 -2.91
C ASP A 119 7.97 -20.05 -3.59
N VAL A 120 8.43 -19.05 -2.84
CA VAL A 120 8.82 -17.75 -3.41
C VAL A 120 9.94 -17.87 -4.43
N SER A 121 10.95 -18.71 -4.15
CA SER A 121 12.07 -18.90 -5.09
C SER A 121 11.60 -19.49 -6.41
N THR A 122 10.70 -20.48 -6.37
CA THR A 122 10.11 -21.09 -7.56
C THR A 122 9.30 -20.08 -8.36
N HIS A 123 8.42 -19.32 -7.70
CA HIS A 123 7.60 -18.30 -8.36
C HIS A 123 8.44 -17.18 -8.97
N THR A 124 9.51 -16.75 -8.31
CA THR A 124 10.43 -15.71 -8.82
C THR A 124 11.06 -16.15 -10.14
N VAL A 125 11.57 -17.40 -10.20
CA VAL A 125 12.19 -17.96 -11.41
C VAL A 125 11.17 -18.08 -12.54
N LEU A 126 9.97 -18.59 -12.25
CA LEU A 126 8.90 -18.73 -13.23
C LEU A 126 8.45 -17.37 -13.76
N LEU A 127 8.28 -16.37 -12.89
CA LEU A 127 7.89 -15.01 -13.28
C LEU A 127 8.95 -14.35 -14.16
N THR A 128 10.23 -14.47 -13.80
CA THR A 128 11.32 -13.90 -14.60
C THR A 128 11.36 -14.54 -15.99
N ALA A 129 11.18 -15.87 -16.07
CA ALA A 129 11.16 -16.60 -17.33
C ALA A 129 9.94 -16.26 -18.21
N THR A 130 8.79 -16.00 -17.59
CA THR A 130 7.51 -15.78 -18.26
C THR A 130 7.29 -14.33 -18.69
N THR A 131 7.69 -13.37 -17.86
CA THR A 131 7.42 -11.94 -18.07
C THR A 131 8.62 -11.19 -18.62
N GLY A 132 9.83 -11.74 -18.47
CA GLY A 132 11.08 -11.03 -18.75
C GLY A 132 11.37 -9.88 -17.77
N LEU A 133 10.51 -9.65 -16.77
CA LEU A 133 10.71 -8.66 -15.73
C LEU A 133 11.63 -9.24 -14.64
N PRO A 134 12.57 -8.47 -14.09
CA PRO A 134 13.34 -8.89 -12.93
C PRO A 134 12.41 -8.99 -11.71
N ALA A 135 12.50 -10.10 -10.97
CA ALA A 135 11.75 -10.40 -9.77
C ALA A 135 12.67 -10.65 -8.57
#